data_AF-A0A1V4Y5S2-F1
#
_entry.id   AF-A0A1V4Y5S2-F1
#
_cell.length_a   1.000
_cell.length_b   1.000
_cell.length_c   1.000
_cell.angle_alpha   90.00
_cell.angle_beta   90.00
_cell.angle_gamma   90.00
#
_symmetry.space_group_name_H-M   'P 1'
#
loop_
_entity.id
_entity.type
_entity.pdbx_description
1 polymer ?
#
loop_
_entity_poly.entity_id
_entity_poly.type
_entity_poly.pdbx_seq_one_letter_code
_entity_poly.pdbx_strand_id
1 'polypeptide(L)'
;MISSFLYEVRHIIFFYIIGDLITTQAALRLGAYEANPFLISFTTSVVLKLVFLVLLFIVYRSLQQRKLSWDICRHSIAGIGVIATVSNLLVILWGSSIFQLAGVV
;
A
#
# COMPACT_ATOMS: atom_id res chain seq x y z
N MET A 1 16.08 -12.06 12.29
CA MET A 1 16.11 -11.74 10.84
C MET A 1 14.72 -11.43 10.31
N ILE A 2 13.75 -12.35 10.37
CA ILE A 2 12.34 -12.06 10.03
C ILE A 2 11.68 -11.07 11.02
N SER A 3 11.92 -11.21 12.33
CA SER A 3 11.34 -10.30 13.34
C SER A 3 11.79 -8.85 13.18
N SER A 4 13.08 -8.62 12.89
CA SER A 4 13.63 -7.30 12.58
C SER A 4 13.00 -6.69 11.33
N PHE A 5 12.86 -7.48 10.26
CA PHE A 5 12.17 -7.06 9.05
C PHE A 5 10.73 -6.63 9.35
N LEU A 6 9.94 -7.48 10.02
CA LEU A 6 8.54 -7.18 10.37
C LEU A 6 8.43 -5.91 11.23
N TYR A 7 9.35 -5.70 12.17
CA TYR A 7 9.36 -4.49 13.00
C TYR A 7 9.63 -3.23 12.18
N GLU A 8 10.52 -3.32 11.19
CA GLU A 8 10.86 -2.20 10.31
C GLU A 8 9.73 -1.87 9.33
N VAL A 9 9.13 -2.89 8.71
CA VAL A 9 8.05 -2.71 7.73
C VAL A 9 6.67 -2.54 8.37
N ARG A 10 6.55 -2.50 9.70
CA ARG A 10 5.25 -2.40 10.39
C ARG A 10 4.34 -1.28 9.88
N HIS A 11 4.92 -0.12 9.57
CA HIS A 11 4.16 1.03 9.06
C HIS A 11 3.70 0.78 7.62
N ILE A 12 4.51 0.10 6.81
CA ILE A 12 4.12 -0.33 5.46
C ILE A 12 2.98 -1.33 5.57
N ILE A 13 3.06 -2.30 6.49
CA ILE A 13 1.96 -3.26 6.72
C ILE A 13 0.69 -2.54 7.17
N PHE A 14 0.78 -1.61 8.14
CA PHE A 14 -0.38 -0.89 8.63
C PHE A 14 -1.03 -0.01 7.56
N PHE A 15 -0.26 0.84 6.88
CA PHE A 15 -0.81 1.82 5.94
C PHE A 15 -1.05 1.21 4.55
N TYR A 16 -0.08 0.51 3.97
CA TYR A 16 -0.18 0.03 2.59
C TYR A 16 -0.96 -1.29 2.44
N ILE A 17 -1.02 -2.12 3.49
CA ILE A 17 -1.74 -3.40 3.43
C ILE A 17 -3.08 -3.27 4.15
N ILE A 18 -3.09 -3.00 5.45
CA ILE A 18 -4.34 -2.97 6.23
C ILE A 18 -5.22 -1.80 5.80
N GLY A 19 -4.67 -0.59 5.81
CA GLY A 19 -5.42 0.61 5.44
C GLY A 19 -5.96 0.53 4.02
N ASP A 20 -5.13 0.11 3.06
CA ASP A 20 -5.55 -0.08 1.68
C ASP A 20 -6.67 -1.13 1.56
N LEU A 21 -6.53 -2.30 2.19
CA LEU A 21 -7.56 -3.35 2.17
C LEU A 21 -8.90 -2.88 2.76
N ILE A 22 -8.87 -2.14 3.87
CA ILE A 22 -10.07 -1.54 4.47
C ILE A 22 -10.72 -0.57 3.49
N THR A 23 -9.91 0.29 2.85
CA THR A 23 -10.43 1.27 1.90
C THR A 23 -11.00 0.63 0.64
N THR A 24 -10.33 -0.37 0.06
CA THR A 24 -10.84 -1.13 -1.09
C THR A 24 -12.13 -1.88 -0.73
N GLN A 25 -12.20 -2.49 0.47
CA GLN A 25 -13.43 -3.16 0.91
C GLN A 25 -14.59 -2.16 1.11
N ALA A 26 -14.30 -0.98 1.66
CA ALA A 26 -15.29 0.08 1.81
C ALA A 26 -15.77 0.61 0.44
N ALA A 27 -14.85 0.83 -0.51
CA ALA A 27 -15.16 1.26 -1.87
C ALA A 27 -16.04 0.24 -2.62
N LEU A 28 -15.70 -1.05 -2.54
CA LEU A 28 -16.49 -2.14 -3.13
C LEU A 28 -17.91 -2.21 -2.56
N ARG A 29 -18.07 -1.96 -1.25
CA ARG A 29 -19.41 -1.92 -0.61
C ARG A 29 -20.24 -0.70 -0.99
N LEU A 30 -19.59 0.41 -1.33
CA LEU A 30 -20.25 1.66 -1.74
C LEU A 30 -20.57 1.70 -3.23
N GLY A 31 -20.23 0.65 -4.00
CA GLY A 31 -20.51 0.59 -5.44
C GLY A 31 -19.63 1.52 -6.27
N ALA A 32 -18.55 2.06 -5.70
CA ALA A 32 -17.56 2.82 -6.44
C ALA A 32 -16.83 1.86 -7.39
N TYR A 33 -17.06 2.01 -8.70
CA TYR A 33 -16.35 1.26 -9.73
C TYR A 33 -14.87 1.66 -9.72
N GLU A 34 -14.04 0.83 -9.11
CA GLU A 34 -12.60 0.94 -9.31
C GLU A 34 -12.27 0.65 -10.78
N ALA A 35 -11.70 1.64 -11.47
CA ALA A 35 -11.28 1.51 -12.87
C ALA A 35 -10.17 0.46 -13.08
N ASN A 36 -9.59 -0.06 -12.00
CA ASN A 36 -8.49 -1.00 -12.05
C ASN A 36 -9.00 -2.45 -11.97
N PRO A 37 -8.96 -3.24 -13.07
CA PRO A 37 -9.55 -4.57 -13.11
C PRO A 37 -8.91 -5.59 -12.15
N PHE A 38 -7.73 -5.28 -11.60
CA PHE A 38 -7.06 -6.11 -10.61
C PHE A 38 -7.57 -5.91 -9.17
N LEU A 39 -8.32 -4.84 -8.91
CA LEU A 39 -8.88 -4.50 -7.59
C LEU A 39 -10.38 -4.82 -7.48
N ILE A 40 -10.95 -5.51 -8.49
CA ILE A 40 -12.37 -5.91 -8.54
C ILE A 40 -12.76 -6.84 -7.38
N SER A 41 -11.81 -7.59 -6.83
CA SER A 41 -12.06 -8.55 -5.75
C SER A 41 -11.17 -8.31 -4.55
N PHE A 42 -11.76 -8.38 -3.36
CA PHE A 42 -11.03 -8.37 -2.10
C PHE A 42 -9.92 -9.44 -2.09
N THR A 43 -10.18 -10.61 -2.67
CA THR A 43 -9.22 -11.71 -2.76
C THR A 43 -8.01 -11.35 -3.64
N THR A 44 -8.22 -10.71 -4.79
CA THR A 44 -7.11 -10.32 -5.67
C THR A 44 -6.26 -9.20 -5.05
N SER A 45 -6.90 -8.26 -4.35
CA SER A 45 -6.20 -7.24 -3.57
C SER A 45 -5.32 -7.87 -2.49
N VAL A 46 -5.84 -8.82 -1.71
CA VAL A 46 -5.04 -9.55 -0.68
C VAL A 46 -3.85 -10.27 -1.30
N VAL A 47 -4.03 -10.98 -2.41
CA VAL A 47 -2.94 -11.69 -3.10
C VAL A 47 -1.85 -10.72 -3.56
N LEU A 48 -2.22 -9.59 -4.17
CA LEU A 48 -1.26 -8.57 -4.58
C LEU A 48 -0.46 -8.02 -3.40
N LYS A 49 -1.09 -7.81 -2.24
CA LYS A 49 -0.40 -7.35 -1.03
C LYS A 49 0.55 -8.41 -0.47
N LEU A 50 0.18 -9.69 -0.52
CA LEU A 50 1.07 -10.79 -0.13
C LEU A 50 2.28 -10.90 -1.06
N VAL A 51 2.06 -10.84 -2.37
CA VAL A 51 3.16 -10.82 -3.36
C VAL A 51 4.08 -9.64 -3.14
N PHE A 52 3.51 -8.45 -2.88
CA PHE A 52 4.28 -7.26 -2.56
C PHE A 52 5.15 -7.45 -1.30
N LEU A 53 4.63 -8.06 -0.23
CA LEU A 53 5.38 -8.38 0.99
C LEU A 53 6.57 -9.31 0.71
N VAL A 54 6.37 -10.33 -0.14
CA VAL A 54 7.44 -11.25 -0.54
C VAL A 54 8.53 -10.51 -1.32
N LEU A 55 8.15 -9.69 -2.30
CA LEU A 55 9.10 -8.87 -3.05
C LEU A 55 9.86 -7.89 -2.13
N LEU A 56 9.16 -7.26 -1.18
CA LEU A 56 9.75 -6.36 -0.20
C LEU A 56 10.80 -7.07 0.67
N PHE A 57 10.52 -8.32 1.06
CA PHE A 57 11.47 -9.14 1.80
C PHE A 57 12.71 -9.51 0.97
N ILE A 58 12.53 -9.82 -0.32
CA ILE A 58 13.65 -10.09 -1.25
C ILE A 58 14.53 -8.85 -1.40
N VAL A 59 13.93 -7.68 -1.59
CA VAL A 59 14.66 -6.40 -1.72
C VAL A 59 15.40 -6.06 -0.42
N TYR A 60 14.75 -6.19 0.74
CA TYR A 60 15.37 -6.02 2.04
C TYR A 60 16.62 -6.90 2.18
N ARG A 61 16.51 -8.19 1.85
CA ARG A 61 17.64 -9.13 1.92
C ARG A 61 18.76 -8.75 0.95
N SER A 62 18.41 -8.32 -0.27
CA SER A 62 19.39 -7.91 -1.27
C SER A 62 20.16 -6.65 -0.85
N LEU A 63 19.48 -5.67 -0.27
CA LEU A 63 20.10 -4.44 0.21
C LEU A 63 21.01 -4.69 1.43
N GLN A 64 20.59 -5.56 2.34
CA GLN A 64 21.42 -5.99 3.48
C GLN A 64 22.70 -6.70 2.99
N GLN A 65 22.61 -7.57 1.98
CA GLN A 65 23.79 -8.21 1.37
C GLN A 65 24.74 -7.20 0.73
N ARG A 66 24.20 -6.14 0.10
CA ARG A 66 24.98 -5.08 -0.55
C ARG A 66 25.47 -3.98 0.41
N LYS A 67 25.13 -4.07 1.71
CA LYS A 67 25.37 -3.02 2.73
C LYS A 67 24.88 -1.64 2.30
N LEU A 68 23.83 -1.60 1.48
CA LEU A 68 23.19 -0.38 1.02
C LEU A 68 22.15 0.08 2.05
N SER A 69 21.91 1.39 2.12
CA SER A 69 20.94 1.95 3.07
C SER A 69 19.53 1.50 2.71
N TRP A 70 18.96 0.66 3.58
CA TRP A 70 17.56 0.25 3.53
C TRP A 70 16.61 1.37 3.94
N ASP A 71 17.08 2.35 4.71
CA ASP A 71 16.25 3.42 5.26
C ASP A 71 15.56 4.26 4.19
N ILE A 72 16.26 4.59 3.09
CA ILE A 72 15.68 5.35 1.98
C ILE A 72 14.54 4.55 1.33
N CYS A 73 14.78 3.27 1.05
CA CYS A 73 13.80 2.39 0.43
C CYS A 73 12.56 2.23 1.33
N ARG A 74 12.79 2.00 2.63
CA ARG A 74 11.75 1.88 3.65
C ARG A 74 10.89 3.14 3.75
N HIS A 75 11.50 4.32 3.85
CA HIS A 75 10.76 5.58 4.00
C HIS A 75 9.99 5.94 2.73
N SER A 76 10.56 5.74 1.54
CA SER A 76 9.87 5.97 0.28
C SER A 76 8.63 5.07 0.14
N ILE A 77 8.77 3.78 0.44
CA ILE A 77 7.64 2.83 0.36
C ILE A 77 6.58 3.14 1.42
N ALA A 78 6.99 3.48 2.64
CA ALA A 78 6.05 3.91 3.68
C ALA A 78 5.30 5.20 3.25
N GLY A 79 5.99 6.17 2.66
CA GLY A 79 5.40 7.41 2.16
C GLY A 79 4.38 7.17 1.04
N ILE A 80 4.73 6.34 0.04
CA ILE A 80 3.78 5.91 -1.01
C ILE A 80 2.56 5.23 -0.39
N GLY A 81 2.80 4.38 0.61
CA GLY A 81 1.74 3.69 1.33
C GLY A 81 0.76 4.64 2.01
N VAL A 82 1.28 5.66 2.71
CA VAL A 82 0.48 6.71 3.34
C VAL A 82 -0.30 7.52 2.31
N ILE A 83 0.35 7.96 1.22
CA ILE A 83 -0.31 8.74 0.16
C ILE A 83 -1.47 7.94 -0.44
N ALA A 84 -1.25 6.66 -0.74
CA ALA A 84 -2.30 5.77 -1.27
C ALA A 84 -3.46 5.62 -0.28
N THR A 85 -3.17 5.41 1.02
CA THR A 85 -4.23 5.28 2.03
C THR A 85 -5.03 6.55 2.19
N VAL A 86 -4.37 7.70 2.30
CA VAL A 86 -5.07 8.99 2.43
C VAL A 86 -5.88 9.28 1.17
N SER A 87 -5.33 9.00 -0.01
CA SER A 87 -6.07 9.16 -1.27
C SER A 87 -7.33 8.30 -1.30
N ASN A 88 -7.22 7.01 -0.98
CA ASN A 88 -8.38 6.11 -0.95
C ASN A 88 -9.39 6.52 0.14
N LEU A 89 -8.92 7.00 1.28
CA LEU A 89 -9.79 7.49 2.35
C LEU A 89 -10.56 8.76 1.95
N LEU A 90 -9.93 9.70 1.22
CA LEU A 90 -10.61 10.88 0.70
C LEU A 90 -11.67 10.52 -0.34
N VAL A 91 -11.41 9.52 -1.20
CA VAL A 91 -12.44 9.00 -2.12
C VAL A 91 -13.65 8.47 -1.34
N ILE A 92 -13.43 7.77 -0.23
CA ILE A 92 -14.53 7.22 0.57
C ILE A 92 -15.31 8.32 1.30
N LEU A 93 -14.62 9.29 1.90
CA LEU A 93 -15.25 10.32 2.74
C LEU A 93 -15.87 11.47 1.92
N TRP A 94 -15.23 11.86 0.83
CA TRP A 94 -15.60 13.03 0.03
C TRP A 94 -15.95 12.72 -1.43
N GLY A 95 -15.79 11.46 -1.88
CA GLY A 95 -16.04 11.09 -3.27
C GLY A 95 -14.95 11.54 -4.25
N SER A 96 -13.88 12.19 -3.77
CA SER A 96 -12.80 12.75 -4.58
C SER A 96 -11.43 12.30 -4.09
N SER A 97 -10.57 11.85 -5.00
CA SER A 97 -9.20 11.44 -4.66
C SER A 97 -8.28 12.64 -4.40
N ILE A 98 -7.13 12.42 -3.74
CA ILE A 98 -6.08 13.46 -3.61
C ILE A 98 -5.68 13.98 -5.00
N PHE A 99 -5.61 13.09 -5.99
CA PHE A 99 -5.21 13.46 -7.35
C PHE A 99 -6.26 14.34 -8.04
N GLN A 100 -7.55 14.11 -7.77
CA GLN A 100 -8.64 14.99 -8.21
C GLN A 100 -8.61 16.34 -7.50
N LEU A 101 -8.41 16.34 -6.18
CA LEU A 101 -8.30 17.57 -5.39
C LEU A 101 -7.06 18.40 -5.75
N ALA A 102 -5.99 17.74 -6.18
CA ALA A 102 -4.77 18.36 -6.69
C ALA A 102 -4.88 18.80 -8.16
N GLY A 103 -6.02 18.54 -8.84
CA GLY A 103 -6.27 18.94 -10.23
C GLY A 103 -5.50 18.13 -11.28
N VAL A 104 -5.05 16.92 -10.94
CA VAL A 104 -4.25 16.07 -11.85
C VAL A 104 -5.09 15.14 -12.72
N VAL A 105 -6.38 14.92 -12.42
CA VAL A 105 -7.41 14.33 -13.31
C VAL A 105 -8.78 14.82 -12.87
#